data_AF-A0A5C5GFE9-F1
#
_entry.id   AF-A0A5C5GFE9-F1
#
_cell.length_a   1.000
_cell.length_b   1.000
_cell.length_c   1.000
_cell.angle_alpha   90.00
_cell.angle_beta   90.00
_cell.angle_gamma   90.00
#
_symmetry.space_group_name_H-M   'P 1'
#
loop_
_entity.id
_entity.type
_entity.pdbx_description
1 polymer ?
#
loop_
_entity_poly.entity_id
_entity_poly.type
_entity_poly.pdbx_seq_one_letter_code
_entity_poly.pdbx_strand_id
1 'polypeptide(L)'
;MLKLNLTGRPERIELGHGAVLICDPVDYDIVLEVILEAEGAETLVVRGRRLGARVITGWEGLADLGTGEPLEFTPELVPSLLRQPVVWSAFWEQYAMRAFGMVSEGNGSAPSSDGTSEGDAPIAKGAATSSVERAKSAPRGSGRATRKAKPSASSKAKKQPASGA
;
A
#
# COMPACT_ATOMS: atom_id res chain seq x y z
N MET A 1 -27.18 1.81 -2.79
CA MET A 1 -26.81 3.24 -2.95
C MET A 1 -25.69 3.54 -1.97
N LEU A 2 -24.55 4.03 -2.45
CA LEU A 2 -23.39 4.35 -1.60
C LEU A 2 -23.65 5.65 -0.82
N LYS A 3 -23.29 5.70 0.47
CA LYS A 3 -23.39 6.90 1.31
C LYS A 3 -21.99 7.49 1.49
N LEU A 4 -21.83 8.78 1.23
CA LEU A 4 -20.54 9.49 1.29
C LEU A 4 -20.62 10.63 2.30
N ASN A 5 -19.59 10.80 3.13
CA ASN A 5 -19.42 11.97 3.99
C ASN A 5 -18.57 13.02 3.26
N LEU A 6 -19.21 13.94 2.53
CA LEU A 6 -18.51 15.02 1.81
C LEU A 6 -18.28 16.26 2.67
N THR A 7 -18.76 16.26 3.92
CA THR A 7 -18.69 17.44 4.79
C THR A 7 -17.38 17.55 5.55
N GLY A 8 -16.54 16.50 5.52
CA GLY A 8 -15.32 16.43 6.32
C GLY A 8 -15.56 16.47 7.83
N ARG A 9 -16.80 16.25 8.28
CA ARG A 9 -17.14 16.32 9.71
C ARG A 9 -16.39 15.25 10.48
N PRO A 10 -15.79 15.61 11.64
CA PRO A 10 -15.15 14.64 12.51
C PRO A 10 -16.08 13.48 12.86
N GLU A 11 -15.51 12.29 12.87
CA GLU A 11 -16.15 11.08 13.33
C GLU A 11 -16.12 11.01 14.86
N ARG A 12 -17.21 10.54 15.45
CA ARG A 12 -17.36 10.38 16.89
C ARG A 12 -17.35 8.89 17.21
N ILE A 13 -16.38 8.45 18.01
CA ILE A 13 -16.22 7.07 18.46
C ILE A 13 -16.70 6.98 19.90
N GLU A 14 -17.75 6.21 20.13
CA GLU A 14 -18.31 6.03 21.47
C GLU A 14 -17.43 5.10 22.29
N LEU A 15 -16.97 5.58 23.45
CA LEU A 15 -16.25 4.79 24.45
C LEU A 15 -17.19 4.21 25.52
N GLY A 16 -18.44 4.69 25.54
CA GLY A 16 -19.45 4.39 26.54
C GLY A 16 -19.47 5.41 27.68
N HIS A 17 -20.56 5.41 28.46
CA HIS A 17 -20.75 6.28 29.64
C HIS A 17 -20.65 7.78 29.33
N GLY A 18 -20.98 8.17 28.10
CA GLY A 18 -20.91 9.55 27.63
C GLY A 18 -19.51 10.02 27.22
N ALA A 19 -18.51 9.13 27.24
CA ALA A 19 -17.17 9.43 26.75
C ALA A 19 -17.07 9.14 25.24
N VAL A 20 -16.44 10.05 24.51
CA VAL A 20 -16.35 10.02 23.04
C VAL A 20 -14.95 10.43 22.59
N LEU A 21 -14.37 9.72 21.63
CA LEU A 21 -13.21 10.23 20.87
C LEU A 21 -13.70 10.98 19.63
N ILE A 22 -13.04 12.09 19.33
CA ILE A 22 -13.25 12.86 18.12
C ILE A 22 -12.08 12.57 17.20
N CYS A 23 -12.37 12.04 16.01
CA CYS A 23 -11.38 11.69 15.02
C CYS A 23 -11.65 12.41 13.70
N ASP A 24 -10.61 12.80 12.99
CA ASP A 24 -10.78 13.21 11.59
C ASP A 24 -11.31 12.04 10.75
N PRO A 25 -12.11 12.31 9.71
CA PRO A 25 -12.56 11.28 8.79
C PRO A 25 -11.39 10.47 8.25
N VAL A 26 -11.62 9.19 7.95
CA VAL A 26 -10.53 8.37 7.43
C VAL A 26 -10.06 8.91 6.08
N ASP A 27 -8.78 9.29 6.06
CA ASP A 27 -8.05 9.74 4.88
C ASP A 27 -7.10 8.63 4.40
N TYR A 28 -7.15 8.31 3.11
CA TYR A 28 -6.33 7.26 2.52
C TYR A 28 -4.83 7.58 2.59
N ASP A 29 -4.46 8.85 2.44
CA ASP A 29 -3.06 9.28 2.42
C ASP A 29 -2.44 9.06 3.80
N ILE A 30 -3.15 9.42 4.87
CA ILE A 30 -2.71 9.19 6.26
C ILE A 30 -2.54 7.70 6.54
N VAL A 31 -3.49 6.86 6.10
CA VAL A 31 -3.41 5.41 6.31
C VAL A 31 -2.23 4.81 5.54
N LEU A 32 -2.01 5.24 4.29
CA LEU A 32 -0.91 4.77 3.47
C LEU A 32 0.44 5.16 4.06
N GLU A 33 0.60 6.40 4.52
CA GLU A 33 1.79 6.86 5.23
C GLU A 33 2.09 5.97 6.45
N VAL A 34 1.08 5.70 7.29
CA VAL A 34 1.24 4.83 8.47
C VAL A 34 1.68 3.40 8.07
N ILE A 35 1.17 2.88 6.97
CA ILE A 35 1.54 1.54 6.47
C ILE A 35 2.96 1.53 5.91
N LEU A 36 3.36 2.57 5.17
CA LEU A 36 4.65 2.67 4.50
C LEU A 36 5.81 3.02 5.45
N GLU A 37 5.53 3.75 6.52
CA GLU A 37 6.49 4.04 7.59
C GLU A 37 6.82 2.83 8.47
N ALA A 38 6.23 1.66 8.20
CA ALA A 38 6.50 0.48 8.98
C ALA A 38 7.89 -0.08 8.68
N GLU A 39 8.73 -0.18 9.69
CA GLU A 39 10.04 -0.80 9.59
C GLU A 39 9.99 -2.25 10.09
N GLY A 40 10.53 -3.18 9.29
CA GLY A 40 10.62 -4.59 9.66
C GLY A 40 9.26 -5.25 9.91
N ALA A 41 9.20 -6.13 10.92
CA ALA A 41 8.02 -6.91 11.26
C ALA A 41 7.11 -6.19 12.27
N GLU A 42 6.76 -4.93 11.99
CA GLU A 42 5.87 -4.16 12.85
C GLU A 42 4.44 -4.72 12.85
N THR A 43 3.82 -4.80 14.03
CA THR A 43 2.45 -5.31 14.18
C THR A 43 1.40 -4.26 13.80
N LEU A 44 0.22 -4.72 13.38
CA LEU A 44 -0.93 -3.86 13.11
C LEU A 44 -1.36 -3.02 14.33
N VAL A 45 -1.10 -3.50 15.56
CA VAL A 45 -1.38 -2.74 16.79
C VAL A 45 -0.52 -1.47 16.86
N VAL A 46 0.77 -1.57 16.56
CA VAL A 46 1.66 -0.41 16.61
C VAL A 46 1.30 0.59 15.51
N ARG A 47 1.00 0.10 14.30
CA ARG A 47 0.48 0.93 13.21
C ARG A 47 -0.83 1.62 13.57
N GLY A 48 -1.78 0.89 14.16
CA GLY A 48 -3.06 1.45 14.60
C GLY A 48 -2.89 2.53 15.67
N ARG A 49 -1.94 2.38 16.59
CA ARG A 49 -1.61 3.44 17.57
C ARG A 49 -1.02 4.68 16.89
N ARG A 50 -0.18 4.50 15.88
CA ARG A 50 0.37 5.61 15.08
C ARG A 50 -0.72 6.31 14.29
N LEU A 51 -1.65 5.56 13.70
CA LEU A 51 -2.84 6.12 13.05
C LEU A 51 -3.66 6.95 14.03
N GLY A 52 -3.97 6.39 15.21
CA GLY A 52 -4.70 7.09 16.26
C GLY A 52 -4.04 8.41 16.68
N ALA A 53 -2.71 8.44 16.80
CA ALA A 53 -1.96 9.66 17.12
C ALA A 53 -2.06 10.75 16.05
N ARG A 54 -2.44 10.42 14.80
CA ARG A 54 -2.62 11.38 13.71
C ARG A 54 -4.06 11.85 13.56
N VAL A 55 -5.01 10.96 13.81
CA VAL A 55 -6.43 11.21 13.48
C VAL A 55 -7.25 11.66 14.68
N ILE A 56 -6.83 11.37 15.91
CA ILE A 56 -7.57 11.81 17.11
C ILE A 56 -7.29 13.29 17.34
N THR A 57 -8.35 14.10 17.22
CA THR A 57 -8.29 15.56 17.34
C THR A 57 -8.99 16.08 18.58
N GLY A 58 -9.64 15.21 19.35
CA GLY A 58 -10.32 15.57 20.59
C GLY A 58 -10.92 14.40 21.34
N TRP A 59 -11.45 14.68 22.52
CA TRP A 59 -12.34 13.78 23.25
C TRP A 59 -13.30 14.56 24.14
N GLU A 60 -14.40 13.92 24.50
CA GLU A 60 -15.39 14.43 25.45
C GLU A 60 -15.62 13.37 26.55
N GLY A 61 -15.97 13.80 27.76
CA GLY A 61 -16.39 12.90 28.83
C GLY A 61 -15.30 12.04 29.47
N LEU A 62 -14.02 12.33 29.21
CA LEU A 62 -12.90 11.69 29.91
C LEU A 62 -12.54 12.45 31.17
N ALA A 63 -12.16 11.70 32.21
CA ALA A 63 -11.66 12.24 33.47
C ALA A 63 -10.47 11.42 33.95
N ASP A 64 -9.56 12.08 34.66
CA ASP A 64 -8.44 11.40 35.32
C ASP A 64 -8.95 10.56 36.51
N LEU A 65 -8.47 9.33 36.61
CA LEU A 65 -8.93 8.39 37.64
C LEU A 65 -8.47 8.79 39.05
N GLY A 66 -7.33 9.45 39.18
CA GLY A 66 -6.74 9.81 40.47
C GLY A 66 -7.37 11.06 41.09
N THR A 67 -7.67 12.05 40.25
CA THR A 67 -8.20 13.36 40.66
C THR A 67 -9.71 13.49 40.46
N GLY A 68 -10.28 12.72 39.53
CA GLY A 68 -11.66 12.86 39.09
C GLY A 68 -11.91 14.09 38.22
N GLU A 69 -10.86 14.84 37.87
CA GLU A 69 -10.99 16.05 37.06
C GLU A 69 -11.17 15.70 35.57
N PRO A 70 -11.96 16.48 34.83
CA PRO A 70 -12.07 16.34 33.39
C PRO A 70 -10.70 16.40 32.72
N LEU A 71 -10.41 15.45 31.84
CA LEU A 71 -9.15 15.39 31.13
C LEU A 71 -9.23 16.28 29.90
N GLU A 72 -8.52 17.40 29.91
CA GLU A 72 -8.42 18.27 28.74
C GLU A 72 -7.66 17.60 27.58
N PHE A 73 -8.08 17.89 26.35
CA PHE A 73 -7.43 17.35 25.17
C PHE A 73 -6.00 17.88 25.05
N THR A 74 -5.05 16.95 24.98
CA THR A 74 -3.64 17.23 24.74
C THR A 74 -3.11 16.16 23.77
N PRO A 75 -2.62 16.52 22.58
CA PRO A 75 -2.12 15.54 21.60
C PRO A 75 -1.09 14.55 22.18
N GLU A 76 -0.24 15.03 23.09
CA GLU A 76 0.79 14.25 23.78
C GLU A 76 0.21 13.13 24.66
N LEU A 77 -1.05 13.23 25.07
CA LEU A 77 -1.74 12.20 25.85
C LEU A 77 -2.34 11.09 24.98
N VAL A 78 -2.54 11.31 23.68
CA VAL A 78 -3.15 10.32 22.77
C VAL A 78 -2.44 8.96 22.82
N PRO A 79 -1.08 8.87 22.77
CA PRO A 79 -0.40 7.58 22.86
C PRO A 79 -0.62 6.86 24.20
N SER A 80 -0.81 7.61 25.29
CA SER A 80 -1.13 7.06 26.61
C SER A 80 -2.58 6.60 26.67
N LEU A 81 -3.50 7.37 26.07
CA LEU A 81 -4.91 7.05 25.98
C LEU A 81 -5.13 5.75 25.20
N LEU A 82 -4.45 5.57 24.06
CA LEU A 82 -4.51 4.35 23.23
C LEU A 82 -3.81 3.12 23.84
N ARG A 83 -3.22 3.24 25.03
CA ARG A 83 -2.79 2.09 25.84
C ARG A 83 -3.90 1.57 26.75
N GLN A 84 -4.93 2.37 27.02
CA GLN A 84 -6.07 1.96 27.82
C GLN A 84 -6.92 0.97 27.01
N PRO A 85 -7.21 -0.24 27.55
CA PRO A 85 -7.90 -1.28 26.79
C PRO A 85 -9.27 -0.83 26.24
N VAL A 86 -10.05 -0.10 27.03
CA VAL A 86 -11.39 0.38 26.62
C VAL A 86 -11.30 1.32 25.42
N VAL A 87 -10.38 2.28 25.48
CA VAL A 87 -10.15 3.24 24.39
C VAL A 87 -9.62 2.53 23.16
N TRP A 88 -8.60 1.68 23.33
CA TRP A 88 -7.98 0.96 22.24
C TRP A 88 -8.98 0.08 21.49
N SER A 89 -9.79 -0.71 22.20
CA SER A 89 -10.78 -1.58 21.56
C SER A 89 -11.82 -0.78 20.78
N ALA A 90 -12.37 0.28 21.38
CA ALA A 90 -13.37 1.12 20.71
C ALA A 90 -12.78 1.80 19.46
N PHE A 91 -11.58 2.38 19.56
CA PHE A 91 -10.89 2.97 18.41
C PHE A 91 -10.58 1.94 17.33
N TRP A 92 -10.07 0.78 17.73
CA TRP A 92 -9.71 -0.29 16.80
C TRP A 92 -10.91 -0.78 16.00
N GLU A 93 -12.00 -1.12 16.69
CA GLU A 93 -13.20 -1.71 16.11
C GLU A 93 -13.99 -0.72 15.25
N GLN A 94 -14.14 0.52 15.72
CA GLN A 94 -15.00 1.51 15.05
C GLN A 94 -14.27 2.29 13.96
N TYR A 95 -12.94 2.44 14.04
CA TYR A 95 -12.16 3.28 13.13
C TYR A 95 -11.04 2.53 12.43
N ALA A 96 -10.07 1.98 13.19
CA ALA A 96 -8.82 1.49 12.61
C ALA A 96 -9.01 0.29 11.68
N MET A 97 -9.90 -0.65 12.04
CA MET A 97 -10.20 -1.82 11.18
C MET A 97 -10.73 -1.42 9.82
N ARG A 98 -11.62 -0.42 9.76
CA ARG A 98 -12.13 0.12 8.50
C ARG A 98 -11.02 0.82 7.72
N ALA A 99 -10.20 1.61 8.40
CA ALA A 99 -9.08 2.31 7.78
C ALA A 99 -8.10 1.34 7.10
N PHE A 100 -7.64 0.31 7.81
CA PHE A 100 -6.72 -0.68 7.24
C PHE A 100 -7.39 -1.64 6.24
N GLY A 101 -8.69 -1.87 6.37
CA GLY A 101 -9.47 -2.64 5.40
C GLY A 101 -9.44 -2.02 4.01
N MET A 102 -9.56 -0.69 3.91
CA MET A 102 -9.56 0.03 2.62
C MET A 102 -8.29 -0.18 1.80
N VAL A 103 -7.12 -0.27 2.45
CA VAL A 103 -5.86 -0.53 1.74
C VAL A 103 -5.72 -2.00 1.32
N SER A 104 -6.43 -2.90 2.00
CA SER A 104 -6.40 -4.34 1.71
C SER A 104 -7.29 -4.72 0.52
N GLU A 105 -8.38 -3.99 0.27
CA GLU A 105 -9.35 -4.29 -0.80
C GLU A 105 -8.75 -4.26 -2.21
N GLY A 106 -7.67 -3.51 -2.43
CA GLY A 106 -6.95 -3.45 -3.72
C GLY A 106 -5.84 -4.48 -3.91
N ASN A 107 -5.36 -5.11 -2.83
CA ASN A 107 -4.16 -5.97 -2.86
C ASN A 107 -4.45 -7.48 -2.92
N GLY A 108 -5.73 -7.87 -2.91
CA GLY A 108 -6.16 -9.27 -3.01
C GLY A 108 -6.11 -9.87 -4.42
N SER A 109 -5.79 -9.07 -5.44
CA SER A 109 -5.68 -9.50 -6.84
C SER A 109 -4.30 -9.17 -7.39
N ALA A 110 -3.27 -9.86 -6.91
CA ALA A 110 -2.07 -9.99 -7.72
C ALA A 110 -2.49 -10.74 -9.01
N PRO A 111 -2.11 -10.28 -10.22
CA PRO A 111 -2.27 -11.08 -11.41
C PRO A 111 -1.56 -12.41 -11.15
N SER A 112 -2.32 -13.51 -11.20
CA SER A 112 -1.75 -14.84 -11.10
C SER A 112 -0.59 -14.95 -12.09
N SER A 113 0.55 -15.47 -11.66
CA SER A 113 1.65 -15.79 -12.57
C SER A 113 1.25 -16.82 -13.64
N ASP A 114 0.16 -17.55 -13.38
CA ASP A 114 -0.44 -18.51 -14.30
C ASP A 114 -1.57 -17.90 -15.12
N GLY A 115 -1.68 -16.57 -15.15
CA GLY A 115 -2.59 -15.86 -16.05
C GLY A 115 -2.17 -16.10 -17.49
N THR A 116 -2.65 -17.20 -18.10
CA THR A 116 -2.90 -17.25 -19.54
C THR A 116 -3.78 -16.06 -19.85
N SER A 117 -3.16 -14.98 -20.30
CA SER A 117 -3.87 -13.96 -21.04
C SER A 117 -4.44 -14.71 -22.24
N GLU A 118 -5.73 -15.08 -22.18
CA GLU A 118 -6.47 -15.35 -23.40
C GLU A 118 -6.39 -14.05 -24.18
N GLY A 119 -5.43 -14.01 -25.12
CA GLY A 119 -5.31 -12.92 -26.05
C GLY A 119 -6.62 -12.86 -26.80
N ASP A 120 -7.44 -11.87 -26.49
CA ASP A 120 -8.70 -11.65 -27.17
C ASP A 120 -8.42 -11.55 -28.66
N ALA A 121 -9.18 -12.29 -29.46
CA ALA A 121 -8.92 -12.36 -30.89
C ALA A 121 -9.08 -10.96 -31.48
N PRO A 122 -8.18 -10.52 -32.39
CA PRO A 122 -8.25 -9.18 -32.96
C PRO A 122 -9.62 -8.95 -33.62
N ILE A 123 -10.44 -8.08 -33.01
CA ILE A 123 -11.75 -7.65 -33.48
C ILE A 123 -11.65 -6.64 -34.64
N ALA A 124 -10.96 -7.02 -35.71
CA ALA A 124 -11.17 -6.45 -37.04
C ALA A 124 -10.40 -7.24 -38.11
N LYS A 125 -11.11 -7.82 -39.08
CA LYS A 125 -10.50 -8.10 -40.39
C LYS A 125 -10.29 -6.76 -41.08
N GLY A 126 -9.02 -6.42 -41.36
CA GLY A 126 -8.69 -5.28 -42.20
C GLY A 126 -9.48 -5.33 -43.50
N ALA A 127 -10.10 -4.21 -43.87
CA ALA A 127 -10.86 -4.09 -45.11
C ALA A 127 -9.93 -4.42 -46.29
N ALA A 128 -10.34 -5.37 -47.12
CA ALA A 128 -9.66 -5.69 -48.37
C ALA A 128 -9.82 -4.50 -49.32
N THR A 129 -8.80 -3.66 -49.44
CA THR A 129 -8.69 -2.78 -50.61
C THR A 129 -8.12 -3.61 -51.75
N SER A 130 -9.02 -3.95 -52.67
CA SER A 130 -8.66 -4.46 -53.98
C SER A 130 -7.80 -3.44 -54.73
N SER A 131 -6.74 -3.93 -55.37
CA SER A 131 -6.17 -3.40 -56.61
C SER A 131 -5.23 -2.19 -56.52
N VAL A 132 -3.92 -2.43 -56.33
CA VAL A 132 -2.89 -1.89 -57.25
C VAL A 132 -1.78 -2.94 -57.43
N GLU A 133 -1.88 -3.62 -58.58
CA GLU A 133 -0.81 -4.02 -59.48
C GLU A 133 0.56 -4.49 -58.96
N ARG A 134 0.74 -5.80 -59.16
CA ARG A 134 2.01 -6.52 -59.33
C ARG A 134 2.91 -5.85 -60.39
N ALA A 135 4.09 -5.40 -59.98
CA ALA A 135 5.25 -5.28 -60.87
C ALA A 135 6.33 -6.29 -60.45
N LYS A 136 6.59 -7.26 -61.34
CA LYS A 136 7.72 -8.21 -61.28
C LYS A 136 9.04 -7.44 -61.45
N SER A 137 10.04 -7.72 -60.61
CA SER A 137 11.48 -7.58 -60.96
C SER A 137 12.34 -8.47 -60.06
N ALA A 138 13.37 -9.07 -60.66
CA ALA A 138 14.01 -10.33 -60.31
C ALA A 138 15.09 -10.29 -59.18
N PRO A 139 15.53 -11.45 -58.65
CA PRO A 139 16.56 -11.53 -57.62
C PRO A 139 17.96 -11.72 -58.23
N ARG A 140 18.98 -11.02 -57.72
CA ARG A 140 20.40 -11.44 -57.82
C ARG A 140 21.31 -10.57 -56.96
N GLY A 141 22.09 -11.20 -56.09
CA GLY A 141 23.11 -10.51 -55.29
C GLY A 141 23.72 -11.41 -54.21
N SER A 142 24.38 -12.47 -54.63
CA SER A 142 25.20 -13.35 -53.78
C SER A 142 26.40 -12.62 -53.19
N GLY A 143 26.58 -12.70 -51.87
CA GLY A 143 27.78 -12.24 -51.17
C GLY A 143 28.10 -13.15 -49.98
N ARG A 144 28.68 -14.31 -50.26
CA ARG A 144 29.23 -15.26 -49.28
C ARG A 144 30.59 -14.78 -48.80
N ALA A 145 30.78 -14.59 -47.50
CA ALA A 145 32.10 -14.67 -46.88
C ALA A 145 31.99 -15.22 -45.46
N THR A 146 32.47 -16.45 -45.33
CA THR A 146 32.68 -17.25 -44.12
C THR A 146 33.96 -16.84 -43.38
N ARG A 147 33.97 -17.02 -42.04
CA ARG A 147 35.07 -17.58 -41.18
C ARG A 147 34.61 -17.47 -39.71
N LYS A 148 34.27 -18.54 -38.97
CA LYS A 148 35.16 -19.48 -38.20
C LYS A 148 36.36 -18.73 -37.57
N ALA A 149 36.71 -18.82 -36.28
CA ALA A 149 36.55 -19.89 -35.30
C ALA A 149 36.70 -19.39 -33.84
N LYS A 150 36.48 -20.35 -32.93
CA LYS A 150 36.35 -20.39 -31.46
C LYS A 150 37.76 -20.45 -30.75
N PRO A 151 37.89 -20.91 -29.50
CA PRO A 151 38.06 -20.19 -28.20
C PRO A 151 39.45 -20.40 -27.52
N SER A 152 39.69 -19.77 -26.35
CA SER A 152 40.46 -20.33 -25.21
C SER A 152 40.46 -19.32 -24.05
N ALA A 153 39.89 -19.59 -22.88
CA ALA A 153 40.35 -20.45 -21.77
C ALA A 153 41.22 -19.72 -20.71
N SER A 154 40.65 -19.67 -19.49
CA SER A 154 41.25 -19.98 -18.18
C SER A 154 42.40 -19.14 -17.59
N SER A 155 42.19 -18.65 -16.36
CA SER A 155 43.07 -18.77 -15.16
C SER A 155 42.71 -17.66 -14.15
N LYS A 156 42.03 -17.93 -13.04
CA LYS A 156 42.58 -18.36 -11.72
C LYS A 156 43.54 -17.32 -11.11
N ALA A 157 43.14 -16.65 -10.02
CA ALA A 157 43.98 -16.41 -8.85
C ALA A 157 43.23 -15.73 -7.69
N LYS A 158 43.39 -16.36 -6.53
CA LYS A 158 42.97 -16.06 -5.16
C LYS A 158 43.92 -15.03 -4.53
N LYS A 159 43.42 -14.06 -3.73
CA LYS A 159 44.11 -13.59 -2.50
C LYS A 159 43.24 -12.67 -1.62
N GLN A 160 43.03 -13.12 -0.38
CA GLN A 160 42.73 -12.29 0.80
C GLN A 160 43.99 -11.54 1.26
N PRO A 161 43.82 -10.54 2.13
CA PRO A 161 44.50 -10.48 3.44
C PRO A 161 43.48 -10.30 4.59
N ALA A 162 43.53 -11.08 5.68
CA ALA A 162 44.31 -10.86 6.92
C ALA A 162 43.96 -9.51 7.61
N SER A 163 43.00 -9.55 8.56
CA SER A 163 43.20 -9.53 10.03
C SER A 163 43.52 -8.13 10.60
N GLY A 164 42.48 -7.51 11.18
CA GLY A 164 42.59 -6.37 12.07
C GLY A 164 42.91 -6.80 13.51
N ALA A 165 43.34 -5.80 14.28
CA ALA A 165 43.88 -5.80 15.63
C ALA A 165 43.03 -6.48 16.72
#